data_AF-A0A084SIY7-F1
#
_entry.id   AF-A0A084SIY7-F1
#
_cell.length_a   1.000
_cell.length_b   1.000
_cell.length_c   1.000
_cell.angle_alpha   90.00
_cell.angle_beta   90.00
_cell.angle_gamma   90.00
#
_symmetry.space_group_name_H-M   'P 1'
#
loop_
_entity.id
_entity.type
_entity.pdbx_description
1 polymer ?
#
loop_
_entity_poly.entity_id
_entity_poly.type
_entity_poly.pdbx_seq_one_letter_code
_entity_poly.pdbx_strand_id
1 'polypeptide(L)'
;MTLAGPPVGNAYLFLFAPDEAPPEQRGEPQYVAAVPEVRLAAGDARFGFSAVGPDVYRLWGFLDANGDADLTVDVLAQPGAGDWVPESSVELNVQPGQTLPVELALPRRVNRPLPAFQVVEQGTEGVFTLTDSSTAIVSLNVRSEGFGLLRGDAPRFFVRLADVDGDGTADDVNGDGVVDVWPQFFLRFVPRPGQTVPLDSQGRPAQVIVPLLPDVTPFLGSLQGDPSVTIAAGALQLFVVPLAQAITQEPGRGRVVTTLGAIPVGEYELWAVNDEGGVWFVPNDLGRRAVEPLSVQALRFRVVHAEGMDGGTGSP
;
A
#
# COMPACT_ATOMS: atom_id res chain seq x y z
N MET A 1 -21.10 -3.01 -14.73
CA MET A 1 -20.56 -2.17 -13.64
C MET A 1 -21.72 -1.44 -13.01
N THR A 2 -21.76 -1.39 -11.68
CA THR A 2 -22.83 -0.73 -10.92
C THR A 2 -22.22 0.36 -10.05
N LEU A 3 -22.79 1.57 -10.13
CA LEU A 3 -22.31 2.77 -9.44
C LEU A 3 -23.33 3.24 -8.40
N ALA A 4 -22.85 3.83 -7.31
CA ALA A 4 -23.71 4.43 -6.28
C ALA A 4 -24.22 5.86 -6.64
N GLY A 5 -23.79 6.43 -7.78
CA GLY A 5 -24.17 7.77 -8.26
C GLY A 5 -24.14 7.88 -9.78
N PRO A 6 -24.45 9.06 -10.37
CA PRO A 6 -24.40 9.24 -11.81
C PRO A 6 -22.96 9.04 -12.33
N PRO A 7 -22.74 8.21 -13.37
CA PRO A 7 -21.42 8.06 -13.97
C PRO A 7 -20.98 9.39 -14.59
N VAL A 8 -19.89 9.94 -14.07
CA VAL A 8 -19.13 11.00 -14.72
C VAL A 8 -17.71 10.45 -14.89
N GLY A 9 -17.08 10.70 -16.04
CA GLY A 9 -15.72 10.26 -16.33
C GLY A 9 -15.56 8.83 -16.87
N ASN A 10 -14.33 8.31 -16.88
CA ASN A 10 -13.95 7.06 -17.58
C ASN A 10 -13.75 5.90 -16.60
N ALA A 11 -14.24 4.71 -16.94
CA ALA A 11 -13.94 3.51 -16.15
C ALA A 11 -12.75 2.75 -16.73
N TYR A 12 -11.80 2.37 -15.89
CA TYR A 12 -10.64 1.56 -16.24
C TYR A 12 -10.70 0.22 -15.49
N LEU A 13 -10.48 -0.87 -16.21
CA LEU A 13 -10.57 -2.23 -15.68
C LEU A 13 -9.31 -3.02 -16.06
N PHE A 14 -8.87 -3.86 -15.14
CA PHE A 14 -7.60 -4.56 -15.21
C PHE A 14 -7.78 -6.03 -14.81
N LEU A 15 -7.11 -6.93 -15.53
CA LEU A 15 -6.95 -8.33 -15.11
C LEU A 15 -5.52 -8.56 -14.65
N PHE A 16 -5.39 -9.17 -13.48
CA PHE A 16 -4.12 -9.56 -12.88
C PHE A 16 -4.01 -11.08 -12.73
N ALA A 17 -2.81 -11.56 -12.43
CA ALA A 17 -2.58 -12.94 -12.06
C ALA A 17 -3.37 -13.32 -10.78
N PRO A 18 -3.57 -14.63 -10.49
CA PRO A 18 -4.41 -15.11 -9.38
C PRO A 18 -4.04 -14.54 -8.00
N ASP A 19 -2.74 -14.31 -7.80
CA ASP A 19 -2.11 -13.87 -6.54
C ASP A 19 -1.52 -12.45 -6.65
N GLU A 20 -2.03 -11.64 -7.57
CA GLU A 20 -1.49 -10.31 -7.87
C GLU A 20 -2.59 -9.27 -7.97
N ALA A 21 -3.50 -9.22 -6.99
CA ALA A 21 -4.71 -8.41 -7.08
C ALA A 21 -4.79 -7.28 -6.04
N PRO A 22 -4.99 -6.03 -6.48
CA PRO A 22 -5.24 -4.92 -5.57
C PRO A 22 -6.59 -5.04 -4.85
N PRO A 23 -6.74 -4.42 -3.66
CA PRO A 23 -5.68 -3.73 -2.89
C PRO A 23 -4.77 -4.69 -2.11
N GLU A 24 -5.06 -5.99 -2.14
CA GLU A 24 -4.47 -7.00 -1.25
C GLU A 24 -3.01 -7.33 -1.60
N GLN A 25 -2.68 -7.39 -2.89
CA GLN A 25 -1.35 -7.70 -3.41
C GLN A 25 -1.02 -6.81 -4.61
N ARG A 26 0.26 -6.44 -4.73
CA ARG A 26 0.76 -5.71 -5.90
C ARG A 26 0.80 -6.66 -7.09
N GLY A 27 0.40 -6.15 -8.26
CA GLY A 27 0.44 -6.88 -9.51
C GLY A 27 0.64 -5.96 -10.70
N GLU A 28 1.23 -6.49 -11.77
CA GLU A 28 1.21 -5.83 -13.08
C GLU A 28 -0.03 -6.30 -13.84
N PRO A 29 -0.87 -5.39 -14.37
CA PRO A 29 -2.06 -5.81 -15.09
C PRO A 29 -1.66 -6.50 -16.40
N GLN A 30 -2.14 -7.73 -16.60
CA GLN A 30 -1.91 -8.50 -17.83
C GLN A 30 -2.81 -8.03 -18.97
N TYR A 31 -4.00 -7.51 -18.62
CA TYR A 31 -4.97 -7.00 -19.57
C TYR A 31 -5.60 -5.72 -19.05
N VAL A 32 -5.95 -4.82 -19.96
CA VAL A 32 -6.64 -3.56 -19.66
C VAL A 32 -7.85 -3.38 -20.58
N ALA A 33 -8.93 -2.84 -20.03
CA ALA A 33 -10.10 -2.40 -20.75
C ALA A 33 -10.55 -1.04 -20.21
N ALA A 34 -11.20 -0.24 -21.05
CA ALA A 34 -11.77 1.03 -20.63
C ALA A 34 -13.20 1.19 -21.16
N VAL A 35 -14.06 1.84 -20.37
CA VAL A 35 -15.38 2.28 -20.80
C VAL A 35 -15.40 3.80 -20.75
N PRO A 36 -15.50 4.47 -21.91
CA PRO A 36 -15.44 5.92 -21.96
C PRO A 36 -16.71 6.54 -21.37
N GLU A 37 -16.58 7.75 -20.83
CA GLU A 37 -17.68 8.53 -20.24
C GLU A 37 -18.92 8.56 -21.13
N VAL A 38 -18.75 8.79 -22.44
CA VAL A 38 -19.87 8.86 -23.39
C VAL A 38 -20.72 7.59 -23.43
N ARG A 39 -20.12 6.41 -23.21
CA ARG A 39 -20.85 5.14 -23.13
C ARG A 39 -21.52 4.99 -21.77
N LEU A 40 -20.84 5.35 -20.69
CA LEU A 40 -21.42 5.31 -19.34
C LEU A 40 -22.62 6.25 -19.20
N ALA A 41 -22.52 7.47 -19.72
CA ALA A 41 -23.60 8.45 -19.74
C ALA A 41 -24.81 7.99 -20.59
N ALA A 42 -24.59 7.14 -21.59
CA ALA A 42 -25.64 6.49 -22.37
C ALA A 42 -26.22 5.23 -21.70
N GLY A 43 -25.75 4.87 -20.50
CA GLY A 43 -26.17 3.67 -19.76
C GLY A 43 -25.49 2.37 -20.21
N ASP A 44 -24.48 2.44 -21.07
CA ASP A 44 -23.73 1.27 -21.55
C ASP A 44 -22.42 1.07 -20.78
N ALA A 45 -22.52 0.39 -19.64
CA ALA A 45 -21.39 0.08 -18.76
C ALA A 45 -20.71 -1.25 -19.05
N ARG A 46 -20.90 -1.81 -20.26
CA ARG A 46 -20.29 -3.09 -20.66
C ARG A 46 -18.85 -2.89 -21.10
N PHE A 47 -17.97 -3.75 -20.59
CA PHE A 47 -16.58 -3.85 -20.98
C PHE A 47 -16.30 -5.24 -21.55
N GLY A 48 -15.14 -5.41 -22.16
CA GLY A 48 -14.68 -6.70 -22.64
C GLY A 48 -13.16 -6.71 -22.75
N PHE A 49 -12.57 -7.84 -22.40
CA PHE A 49 -11.17 -8.14 -22.65
C PHE A 49 -11.10 -9.10 -23.83
N SER A 50 -10.24 -8.81 -24.80
CA SER A 50 -10.03 -9.67 -25.97
C SER A 50 -8.78 -10.52 -25.81
N ALA A 51 -8.80 -11.75 -26.35
CA ALA A 51 -7.66 -12.66 -26.36
C ALA A 51 -7.09 -13.00 -24.96
N VAL A 52 -7.97 -13.06 -23.96
CA VAL A 52 -7.64 -13.58 -22.62
C VAL A 52 -7.43 -15.08 -22.73
N GLY A 53 -6.27 -15.57 -22.28
CA GLY A 53 -5.98 -17.00 -22.22
C GLY A 53 -6.85 -17.72 -21.18
N PRO A 54 -6.96 -19.05 -21.24
CA PRO A 54 -7.58 -19.80 -20.16
C PRO A 54 -6.66 -19.79 -18.93
N ASP A 55 -7.12 -19.18 -17.84
CA ASP A 55 -6.42 -19.15 -16.54
C ASP A 55 -7.37 -18.64 -15.44
N VAL A 56 -6.88 -18.66 -14.20
CA VAL A 56 -7.47 -17.89 -13.10
C VAL A 56 -6.91 -16.46 -13.15
N TYR A 57 -7.79 -15.49 -12.99
CA TYR A 57 -7.47 -14.06 -12.99
C TYR A 57 -8.14 -13.35 -11.84
N ARG A 58 -7.65 -12.16 -11.55
CA ARG A 58 -8.28 -11.23 -10.61
C ARG A 58 -8.67 -9.96 -11.35
N LEU A 59 -9.94 -9.59 -11.27
CA LEU A 59 -10.50 -8.36 -11.86
C LEU A 59 -10.53 -7.25 -10.80
N TRP A 60 -9.98 -6.11 -11.15
CA TRP A 60 -10.08 -4.87 -10.38
C TRP A 60 -10.17 -3.67 -11.34
N GLY A 61 -10.63 -2.53 -10.86
CA GLY A 61 -10.75 -1.31 -11.68
C GLY A 61 -11.17 -0.11 -10.86
N PHE A 62 -11.33 1.03 -11.52
CA PHE A 62 -11.84 2.26 -10.91
C PHE A 62 -12.57 3.12 -11.93
N LEU A 63 -13.41 4.04 -11.46
CA LEU A 63 -14.00 5.12 -12.24
C LEU A 63 -13.24 6.41 -11.92
N ASP A 64 -12.50 6.89 -12.91
CA ASP A 64 -11.87 8.22 -12.93
C ASP A 64 -12.97 9.26 -13.13
N ALA A 65 -13.45 9.84 -12.03
CA ALA A 65 -14.61 10.74 -12.06
C ALA A 65 -14.21 12.19 -12.34
N ASN A 66 -12.94 12.53 -12.16
CA ASN A 66 -12.41 13.89 -12.23
C ASN A 66 -11.55 14.12 -13.49
N GLY A 67 -11.24 13.07 -14.26
CA GLY A 67 -10.51 13.11 -15.52
C GLY A 67 -9.00 13.31 -15.35
N ASP A 68 -8.44 12.86 -14.23
CA ASP A 68 -7.02 13.04 -13.91
C ASP A 68 -6.16 11.77 -14.01
N ALA A 69 -6.74 10.63 -14.41
CA ALA A 69 -5.99 9.40 -14.60
C ALA A 69 -4.85 9.55 -15.64
N ASP A 70 -3.65 9.14 -15.26
CA ASP A 70 -2.44 9.05 -16.08
C ASP A 70 -1.99 7.59 -16.17
N LEU A 71 -2.48 6.85 -17.18
CA LEU A 71 -2.12 5.43 -17.38
C LEU A 71 -0.64 5.18 -17.73
N THR A 72 0.22 6.22 -17.73
CA THR A 72 1.67 6.04 -17.85
C THR A 72 2.35 5.74 -16.51
N VAL A 73 1.60 5.81 -15.41
CA VAL A 73 2.06 5.50 -14.07
C VAL A 73 1.30 4.27 -13.52
N ASP A 74 1.77 3.67 -12.42
CA ASP A 74 1.16 2.44 -11.87
C ASP A 74 -0.33 2.63 -11.57
N VAL A 75 -1.13 1.65 -12.00
CA VAL A 75 -2.60 1.64 -11.94
C VAL A 75 -3.11 1.72 -10.51
N LEU A 76 -2.30 1.29 -9.52
CA LEU A 76 -2.65 1.33 -8.10
C LEU A 76 -2.49 2.71 -7.48
N ALA A 77 -1.69 3.55 -8.11
CA ALA A 77 -1.50 4.93 -7.70
C ALA A 77 -2.52 5.88 -8.38
N GLN A 78 -3.42 5.36 -9.21
CA GLN A 78 -4.37 6.18 -9.97
C GLN A 78 -5.54 6.70 -9.17
N PRO A 79 -6.28 5.86 -8.39
CA PRO A 79 -7.51 6.33 -7.79
C PRO A 79 -7.25 7.50 -6.85
N GLY A 80 -7.70 8.68 -7.26
CA GLY A 80 -7.53 9.95 -6.57
C GLY A 80 -8.81 10.39 -5.86
N ALA A 81 -8.73 11.52 -5.16
CA ALA A 81 -9.92 12.09 -4.53
C ALA A 81 -11.03 12.35 -5.56
N GLY A 82 -12.20 11.76 -5.31
CA GLY A 82 -13.38 11.86 -6.18
C GLY A 82 -13.69 10.59 -6.95
N ASP A 83 -12.71 9.71 -7.14
CA ASP A 83 -12.84 8.47 -7.91
C ASP A 83 -13.61 7.39 -7.17
N TRP A 84 -14.10 6.41 -7.94
CA TRP A 84 -14.82 5.26 -7.38
C TRP A 84 -14.05 3.97 -7.57
N VAL A 85 -13.96 3.18 -6.50
CA VAL A 85 -13.20 1.93 -6.45
C VAL A 85 -14.07 0.80 -5.88
N PRO A 86 -13.75 -0.47 -6.19
CA PRO A 86 -14.41 -1.61 -5.56
C PRO A 86 -13.92 -1.77 -4.11
N GLU A 87 -14.65 -2.56 -3.32
CA GLU A 87 -14.19 -2.98 -1.99
C GLU A 87 -13.07 -4.02 -2.07
N SER A 88 -13.14 -4.92 -3.06
CA SER A 88 -12.16 -5.99 -3.28
C SER A 88 -12.01 -6.32 -4.77
N SER A 89 -10.99 -7.10 -5.10
CA SER A 89 -10.92 -7.74 -6.42
C SER A 89 -11.94 -8.88 -6.56
N VAL A 90 -12.25 -9.26 -7.80
CA VAL A 90 -13.12 -10.40 -8.13
C VAL A 90 -12.27 -11.49 -8.78
N GLU A 91 -12.27 -12.70 -8.22
CA GLU A 91 -11.63 -13.86 -8.85
C GLU A 91 -12.47 -14.37 -10.02
N LEU A 92 -11.80 -14.64 -11.14
CA LEU A 92 -12.38 -15.13 -12.37
C LEU A 92 -11.64 -16.38 -12.81
N ASN A 93 -12.38 -17.44 -13.16
CA ASN A 93 -11.80 -18.63 -13.80
C ASN A 93 -12.22 -18.65 -15.27
N VAL A 94 -11.32 -18.26 -16.16
CA VAL A 94 -11.57 -18.12 -17.60
C VAL A 94 -11.30 -19.45 -18.29
N GLN A 95 -12.31 -19.97 -19.01
CA GLN A 95 -12.19 -21.19 -19.81
C GLN A 95 -12.24 -20.90 -21.31
N PRO A 96 -11.67 -21.77 -22.17
CA PRO A 96 -11.67 -21.57 -23.62
C PRO A 96 -13.08 -21.41 -24.19
N GLY A 97 -13.29 -20.35 -24.98
CA GLY A 97 -14.57 -20.09 -25.65
C GLY A 97 -15.70 -19.62 -24.73
N GLN A 98 -15.41 -19.37 -23.45
CA GLN A 98 -16.39 -18.91 -22.48
C GLN A 98 -16.60 -17.39 -22.57
N THR A 99 -17.85 -16.96 -22.44
CA THR A 99 -18.19 -15.57 -22.10
C THR A 99 -18.65 -15.55 -20.66
N LEU A 100 -17.94 -14.81 -19.81
CA LEU A 100 -18.26 -14.66 -18.39
C LEU A 100 -18.95 -13.32 -18.16
N PRO A 101 -20.24 -13.29 -17.78
CA PRO A 101 -20.85 -12.07 -17.27
C PRO A 101 -20.31 -11.81 -15.86
N VAL A 102 -19.60 -10.69 -15.69
CA VAL A 102 -19.02 -10.29 -14.40
C VAL A 102 -19.56 -8.91 -14.04
N GLU A 103 -20.12 -8.79 -12.85
CA GLU A 103 -20.48 -7.51 -12.27
C GLU A 103 -19.34 -7.01 -11.38
N LEU A 104 -18.81 -5.83 -11.72
CA LEU A 104 -17.91 -5.08 -10.86
C LEU A 104 -18.69 -3.89 -10.26
N ALA A 105 -18.86 -3.89 -8.95
CA ALA A 105 -19.45 -2.77 -8.23
C ALA A 105 -18.35 -1.81 -7.77
N LEU A 106 -18.60 -0.50 -7.89
CA LEU A 106 -17.71 0.55 -7.39
C LEU A 106 -18.46 1.37 -6.31
N PRO A 107 -18.68 0.80 -5.12
CA PRO A 107 -19.52 1.43 -4.09
C PRO A 107 -18.78 2.53 -3.33
N ARG A 108 -17.45 2.53 -3.34
CA ARG A 108 -16.63 3.38 -2.50
C ARG A 108 -16.08 4.55 -3.28
N ARG A 109 -16.29 5.76 -2.77
CA ARG A 109 -15.65 6.97 -3.27
C ARG A 109 -14.39 7.26 -2.47
N VAL A 110 -13.29 7.54 -3.15
CA VAL A 110 -12.02 7.98 -2.54
C VAL A 110 -12.19 9.43 -2.12
N ASN A 111 -12.03 9.76 -0.84
CA ASN A 111 -12.29 11.13 -0.37
C ASN A 111 -11.02 11.98 -0.29
N ARG A 112 -9.86 11.33 -0.20
CA ARG A 112 -8.57 12.00 0.01
C ARG A 112 -7.58 11.59 -1.06
N PRO A 113 -6.77 12.54 -1.57
CA PRO A 113 -5.72 12.18 -2.51
C PRO A 113 -4.69 11.32 -1.79
N LEU A 114 -4.16 10.31 -2.48
CA LEU A 114 -3.06 9.50 -1.98
C LEU A 114 -1.78 10.32 -2.13
N PRO A 115 -1.11 10.73 -1.03
CA PRO A 115 0.11 11.49 -1.15
C PRO A 115 1.23 10.55 -1.55
N ALA A 116 1.89 10.89 -2.66
CA ALA A 116 3.22 10.40 -2.90
C ALA A 116 4.19 10.98 -1.85
N PHE A 117 5.25 10.26 -1.49
CA PHE A 117 6.22 10.71 -0.50
C PHE A 117 7.64 10.18 -0.72
N GLN A 118 8.61 10.88 -0.15
CA GLN A 118 10.03 10.52 -0.16
C GLN A 118 10.61 10.47 1.26
N VAL A 119 11.72 9.75 1.43
CA VAL A 119 12.50 9.78 2.68
C VAL A 119 13.56 10.87 2.57
N VAL A 120 13.61 11.79 3.56
CA VAL A 120 14.35 13.06 3.47
C VAL A 120 15.80 12.98 3.99
N GLU A 121 16.23 11.88 4.62
CA GLU A 121 17.58 11.77 5.18
C GLU A 121 18.32 10.44 4.88
N GLN A 122 19.48 10.63 4.21
CA GLN A 122 20.77 9.92 4.16
C GLN A 122 20.96 8.44 3.74
N GLY A 123 21.85 8.30 2.74
CA GLY A 123 22.63 7.12 2.33
C GLY A 123 23.21 7.33 0.92
N THR A 124 24.51 7.12 0.69
CA THR A 124 25.03 6.98 -0.68
C THR A 124 24.38 5.72 -1.28
N GLU A 125 23.64 5.88 -2.39
CA GLU A 125 22.97 4.80 -3.15
C GLU A 125 21.59 4.30 -2.68
N GLY A 126 20.84 5.05 -1.86
CA GLY A 126 19.45 4.66 -1.54
C GLY A 126 19.32 3.37 -0.73
N VAL A 127 20.41 2.95 -0.07
CA VAL A 127 20.38 1.84 0.90
C VAL A 127 20.40 2.40 2.31
N PHE A 128 19.42 2.00 3.12
CA PHE A 128 19.32 2.41 4.51
C PHE A 128 19.59 1.23 5.44
N THR A 129 20.60 1.33 6.31
CA THR A 129 20.96 0.23 7.22
C THR A 129 20.17 0.31 8.52
N LEU A 130 19.31 -0.69 8.76
CA LEU A 130 18.64 -0.89 10.03
C LEU A 130 19.45 -1.83 10.91
N THR A 131 19.70 -1.42 12.15
CA THR A 131 20.35 -2.24 13.15
C THR A 131 19.28 -2.92 14.01
N ASP A 132 19.31 -4.25 14.12
CA ASP A 132 18.39 -5.06 14.94
C ASP A 132 18.62 -4.91 16.47
N SER A 133 19.13 -3.76 16.92
CA SER A 133 19.41 -3.50 18.33
C SER A 133 18.18 -2.96 19.05
N SER A 134 17.70 -3.67 20.07
CA SER A 134 16.57 -3.24 20.92
C SER A 134 16.81 -1.95 21.71
N THR A 135 18.04 -1.42 21.72
CA THR A 135 18.42 -0.20 22.44
C THR A 135 18.54 1.04 21.55
N ALA A 136 18.56 0.87 20.22
CA ALA A 136 18.69 1.98 19.28
C ALA A 136 17.31 2.27 18.64
N ILE A 137 16.72 3.42 18.97
CA ILE A 137 15.52 3.89 18.27
C ILE A 137 15.98 4.38 16.89
N VAL A 138 15.61 3.65 15.84
CA VAL A 138 15.83 4.08 14.48
C VAL A 138 14.63 4.89 14.01
N SER A 139 14.88 6.07 13.43
CA SER A 139 13.82 6.91 12.87
C SER A 139 14.07 7.24 11.40
N LEU A 140 12.99 7.43 10.64
CA LEU A 140 12.96 7.84 9.24
C LEU A 140 12.16 9.14 9.12
N ASN A 141 12.68 10.12 8.41
CA ASN A 141 11.92 11.32 8.06
C ASN A 141 11.29 11.16 6.68
N VAL A 142 9.97 11.23 6.59
CA VAL A 142 9.23 11.19 5.33
C VAL A 142 8.60 12.54 5.01
N ARG A 143 8.55 12.91 3.74
CA ARG A 143 7.93 14.14 3.25
C ARG A 143 7.02 13.84 2.08
N SER A 144 5.81 14.37 2.13
CA SER A 144 4.86 14.27 1.04
C SER A 144 5.35 15.09 -0.15
N GLU A 145 5.26 14.51 -1.35
CA GLU A 145 5.81 15.06 -2.58
C GLU A 145 4.97 14.61 -3.77
N GLY A 146 4.52 15.54 -4.62
CA GLY A 146 3.52 15.21 -5.66
C GLY A 146 4.11 14.60 -6.91
N PHE A 147 5.44 14.68 -7.04
CA PHE A 147 6.23 14.31 -8.23
C PHE A 147 5.68 14.84 -9.58
N GLY A 148 4.72 15.78 -9.56
CA GLY A 148 4.06 16.30 -10.76
C GLY A 148 3.25 15.27 -11.55
N LEU A 149 2.90 14.14 -10.94
CA LEU A 149 2.28 13.00 -11.62
C LEU A 149 0.77 12.90 -11.42
N LEU A 150 0.25 13.30 -10.26
CA LEU A 150 -1.17 13.39 -9.99
C LEU A 150 -1.59 14.86 -10.04
N ARG A 151 -2.68 15.17 -10.76
CA ARG A 151 -3.21 16.55 -10.82
C ARG A 151 -4.00 16.84 -9.55
N GLY A 152 -4.01 18.11 -9.13
CA GLY A 152 -4.80 18.57 -7.99
C GLY A 152 -4.10 18.35 -6.66
N ASP A 153 -3.90 19.46 -5.96
CA ASP A 153 -3.42 19.58 -4.58
C ASP A 153 -1.97 19.17 -4.26
N ALA A 154 -1.37 19.95 -3.35
CA ALA A 154 -0.09 19.60 -2.74
C ALA A 154 -0.33 18.34 -1.88
N PRO A 155 0.39 17.23 -2.09
CA PRO A 155 0.15 16.02 -1.32
C PRO A 155 0.46 16.26 0.15
N ARG A 156 -0.36 15.66 1.01
CA ARG A 156 -0.26 15.73 2.47
C ARG A 156 -0.53 14.37 3.06
N PHE A 157 0.17 14.03 4.13
CA PHE A 157 -0.27 12.96 5.01
C PHE A 157 -1.49 13.45 5.78
N PHE A 158 -2.60 12.73 5.69
CA PHE A 158 -3.81 13.03 6.45
C PHE A 158 -3.78 12.22 7.74
N VAL A 159 -3.32 12.86 8.81
CA VAL A 159 -3.16 12.25 10.12
C VAL A 159 -4.48 12.32 10.89
N ARG A 160 -4.98 11.19 11.39
CA ARG A 160 -6.12 11.12 12.29
C ARG A 160 -5.98 9.94 13.25
N LEU A 161 -6.74 9.96 14.35
CA LEU A 161 -6.83 8.80 15.23
C LEU A 161 -7.63 7.69 14.54
N ALA A 162 -7.26 6.45 14.79
CA ALA A 162 -8.00 5.29 14.32
C ALA A 162 -9.38 5.24 15.00
N ASP A 163 -10.40 4.93 14.23
CA ASP A 163 -11.79 4.72 14.64
C ASP A 163 -12.38 3.83 13.54
N VAL A 164 -12.15 2.52 13.72
CA VAL A 164 -12.39 1.46 12.73
C VAL A 164 -13.84 0.99 12.81
N ASP A 165 -14.44 1.00 14.01
CA ASP A 165 -15.84 0.63 14.20
C ASP A 165 -16.81 1.81 14.04
N GLY A 166 -16.30 3.04 13.97
CA GLY A 166 -17.07 4.25 13.72
C GLY A 166 -17.87 4.70 14.94
N ASP A 167 -17.48 4.30 16.15
CA ASP A 167 -18.17 4.65 17.39
C ASP A 167 -17.83 6.07 17.89
N GLY A 168 -16.85 6.72 17.26
CA GLY A 168 -16.39 8.07 17.61
C GLY A 168 -15.35 8.09 18.75
N THR A 169 -14.88 6.92 19.17
CA THR A 169 -13.79 6.72 20.12
C THR A 169 -12.54 6.30 19.35
N ALA A 170 -11.39 6.70 19.86
CA ALA A 170 -10.14 6.32 19.24
C ALA A 170 -9.75 4.88 19.62
N ASP A 171 -9.42 4.08 18.61
CA ASP A 171 -9.13 2.66 18.73
C ASP A 171 -7.65 2.36 18.94
N ASP A 172 -7.38 1.34 19.74
CA ASP A 172 -6.15 0.55 19.71
C ASP A 172 -6.41 -0.68 18.83
N VAL A 173 -6.17 -0.52 17.53
CA VAL A 173 -6.45 -1.52 16.47
C VAL A 173 -5.50 -2.70 16.60
N ASN A 174 -4.29 -2.47 17.11
CA ASN A 174 -3.23 -3.46 17.17
C ASN A 174 -3.13 -4.20 18.53
N GLY A 175 -3.78 -3.68 19.57
CA GLY A 175 -3.87 -4.26 20.90
C GLY A 175 -2.65 -4.02 21.80
N ASP A 176 -1.83 -3.00 21.53
CA ASP A 176 -0.62 -2.68 22.29
C ASP A 176 -0.86 -1.76 23.50
N GLY A 177 -2.10 -1.32 23.70
CA GLY A 177 -2.53 -0.40 24.76
C GLY A 177 -2.37 1.07 24.40
N VAL A 178 -2.01 1.40 23.15
CA VAL A 178 -1.88 2.76 22.63
C VAL A 178 -2.88 2.99 21.50
N VAL A 179 -3.48 4.17 21.49
CA VAL A 179 -4.38 4.56 20.40
C VAL A 179 -3.59 4.66 19.09
N ASP A 180 -4.09 3.99 18.07
CA ASP A 180 -3.49 3.99 16.73
C ASP A 180 -3.83 5.27 15.96
N VAL A 181 -2.97 5.58 14.98
CA VAL A 181 -3.21 6.68 14.04
C VAL A 181 -3.10 6.20 12.60
N TRP A 182 -3.84 6.88 11.73
CA TRP A 182 -3.68 6.80 10.30
C TRP A 182 -2.79 7.94 9.80
N PRO A 183 -2.01 7.74 8.72
CA PRO A 183 -1.77 6.45 8.08
C PRO A 183 -0.84 5.54 8.89
N GLN A 184 -0.99 4.23 8.73
CA GLN A 184 -0.09 3.21 9.29
C GLN A 184 1.08 2.96 8.33
N PHE A 185 2.27 2.73 8.86
CA PHE A 185 3.49 2.51 8.08
C PHE A 185 4.16 1.18 8.42
N PHE A 186 4.71 0.50 7.41
CA PHE A 186 5.35 -0.81 7.56
C PHE A 186 6.54 -0.93 6.63
N LEU A 187 7.61 -1.62 7.05
CA LEU A 187 8.63 -2.12 6.14
C LEU A 187 8.27 -3.54 5.74
N ARG A 188 8.01 -3.80 4.47
CA ARG A 188 7.75 -5.15 3.94
C ARG A 188 9.05 -5.80 3.48
N PHE A 189 9.31 -7.01 3.93
CA PHE A 189 10.47 -7.80 3.50
C PHE A 189 10.34 -8.23 2.03
N VAL A 190 11.43 -8.10 1.29
CA VAL A 190 11.59 -8.52 -0.11
C VAL A 190 12.62 -9.65 -0.17
N PRO A 191 12.19 -10.92 -0.02
CA PRO A 191 13.11 -12.05 0.04
C PRO A 191 13.84 -12.25 -1.29
N ARG A 192 15.15 -12.41 -1.23
CA ARG A 192 16.01 -12.83 -2.36
C ARG A 192 16.15 -14.35 -2.40
N PRO A 193 16.55 -14.95 -3.55
CA PRO A 193 16.81 -16.38 -3.63
C PRO A 193 17.74 -16.87 -2.51
N GLY A 194 17.33 -17.92 -1.79
CA GLY A 194 18.07 -18.48 -0.66
C GLY A 194 17.70 -17.90 0.71
N GLN A 195 16.89 -16.84 0.77
CA GLN A 195 16.29 -16.37 2.03
C GLN A 195 15.00 -17.12 2.30
N THR A 196 14.78 -17.52 3.55
CA THR A 196 13.58 -18.25 3.97
C THR A 196 12.64 -17.33 4.72
N VAL A 197 11.34 -17.50 4.48
CA VAL A 197 10.26 -16.90 5.27
C VAL A 197 9.40 -18.02 5.83
N PRO A 198 8.68 -17.79 6.94
CA PRO A 198 7.68 -18.76 7.41
C PRO A 198 6.72 -19.13 6.28
N LEU A 199 6.22 -20.36 6.30
CA LEU A 199 5.22 -20.83 5.35
C LEU A 199 3.89 -21.03 6.08
N ASP A 200 2.79 -20.82 5.37
CA ASP A 200 1.47 -21.24 5.84
C ASP A 200 1.29 -22.77 5.78
N SER A 201 0.17 -23.28 6.28
CA SER A 201 -0.14 -24.72 6.23
C SER A 201 -0.23 -25.33 4.83
N GLN A 202 -0.33 -24.51 3.78
CA GLN A 202 -0.36 -24.93 2.38
C GLN A 202 1.02 -24.79 1.69
N GLY A 203 2.05 -24.36 2.43
CA GLY A 203 3.40 -24.17 1.91
C GLY A 203 3.62 -22.85 1.19
N ARG A 204 2.68 -21.89 1.26
CA ARG A 204 2.83 -20.56 0.66
C ARG A 204 3.64 -19.64 1.60
N PRO A 205 4.52 -18.79 1.05
CA PRO A 205 5.35 -17.90 1.86
C PRO A 205 4.53 -16.86 2.60
N ALA A 206 4.86 -16.62 3.87
CA ALA A 206 4.30 -15.54 4.67
C ALA A 206 4.77 -14.17 4.15
N GLN A 207 3.91 -13.17 4.29
CA GLN A 207 4.34 -11.77 4.19
C GLN A 207 5.01 -11.37 5.50
N VAL A 208 6.24 -10.87 5.43
CA VAL A 208 6.94 -10.36 6.62
C VAL A 208 6.94 -8.84 6.61
N ILE A 209 6.51 -8.25 7.72
CA ILE A 209 6.46 -6.80 7.92
C ILE A 209 7.19 -6.40 9.22
N VAL A 210 7.68 -5.17 9.27
CA VAL A 210 8.16 -4.49 10.47
C VAL A 210 7.33 -3.22 10.64
N PRO A 211 6.56 -3.05 11.73
CA PRO A 211 5.76 -1.85 11.95
C PRO A 211 6.61 -0.59 12.15
N LEU A 212 6.06 0.55 11.74
CA LEU A 212 6.61 1.88 12.00
C LEU A 212 5.55 2.76 12.64
N LEU A 213 5.96 3.47 13.68
CA LEU A 213 5.10 4.38 14.44
C LEU A 213 5.36 5.82 13.99
N PRO A 214 4.39 6.55 13.43
CA PRO A 214 4.55 7.98 13.20
C PRO A 214 4.66 8.74 14.52
N ASP A 215 5.53 9.75 14.57
CA ASP A 215 5.58 10.70 15.69
C ASP A 215 4.31 11.57 15.69
N VAL A 216 3.41 11.26 16.60
CA VAL A 216 2.15 11.98 16.76
C VAL A 216 2.25 13.17 17.70
N THR A 217 3.38 13.34 18.39
CA THR A 217 3.59 14.39 19.40
C THR A 217 3.24 15.80 18.88
N PRO A 218 3.62 16.19 17.64
CA PRO A 218 3.28 17.50 17.09
C PRO A 218 1.78 17.73 16.88
N PHE A 219 0.99 16.66 16.82
CA PHE A 219 -0.41 16.68 16.44
C PHE A 219 -1.37 16.53 17.63
N LEU A 220 -0.89 16.12 18.80
CA LEU A 220 -1.71 15.80 19.98
C LEU A 220 -2.65 16.95 20.38
N GLY A 221 -2.15 18.19 20.39
CA GLY A 221 -2.94 19.37 20.76
C GLY A 221 -4.08 19.70 19.78
N SER A 222 -3.95 19.28 18.53
CA SER A 222 -4.97 19.45 17.49
C SER A 222 -5.94 18.27 17.45
N LEU A 223 -5.45 17.04 17.64
CA LEU A 223 -6.27 15.83 17.64
C LEU A 223 -7.19 15.76 18.87
N GLN A 224 -6.70 16.13 20.07
CA GLN A 224 -7.46 16.15 21.33
C GLN A 224 -8.25 14.87 21.65
N GLY A 225 -7.84 13.72 21.11
CA GLY A 225 -8.57 12.45 21.28
C GLY A 225 -9.80 12.29 20.38
N ASP A 226 -10.05 13.24 19.47
CA ASP A 226 -11.20 13.23 18.55
C ASP A 226 -10.82 12.57 17.21
N PRO A 227 -11.34 11.37 16.89
CA PRO A 227 -11.03 10.68 15.64
C PRO A 227 -11.64 11.34 14.41
N SER A 228 -12.61 12.25 14.57
CA SER A 228 -13.18 13.03 13.45
C SER A 228 -12.23 14.12 12.95
N VAL A 229 -11.26 14.53 13.77
CA VAL A 229 -10.27 15.53 13.39
C VAL A 229 -9.21 14.92 12.47
N THR A 230 -9.01 15.55 11.32
CA THR A 230 -7.96 15.18 10.36
C THR A 230 -6.98 16.33 10.17
N ILE A 231 -5.69 16.04 10.26
CA ILE A 231 -4.61 17.01 10.13
C ILE A 231 -3.84 16.74 8.84
N ALA A 232 -3.69 17.76 8.00
CA ALA A 232 -2.87 17.68 6.79
C ALA A 232 -1.41 18.04 7.11
N ALA A 233 -0.52 17.05 7.13
CA ALA A 233 0.91 17.21 7.39
C ALA A 233 1.74 17.09 6.11
N GLY A 234 2.78 17.93 5.96
CA GLY A 234 3.72 17.85 4.84
C GLY A 234 4.88 16.87 5.06
N ALA A 235 5.13 16.50 6.31
CA ALA A 235 6.20 15.60 6.70
C ALA A 235 5.82 14.87 7.99
N LEU A 236 6.39 13.68 8.16
CA LEU A 236 6.26 12.86 9.37
C LEU A 236 7.63 12.29 9.72
N GLN A 237 7.90 12.15 11.02
CA GLN A 237 8.97 11.29 11.50
C GLN A 237 8.34 9.93 11.83
N LEU A 238 8.99 8.85 11.42
CA LEU A 238 8.55 7.47 11.67
C LEU A 238 9.60 6.77 12.53
N PHE A 239 9.18 6.02 13.54
CA PHE A 239 10.05 5.20 14.38
C PHE A 239 9.90 3.73 14.00
N VAL A 240 11.02 3.05 13.79
CA VAL A 240 11.00 1.61 13.52
C VAL A 240 10.80 0.86 14.82
N VAL A 241 9.77 0.02 14.87
CA VAL A 241 9.58 -0.92 15.97
C VAL A 241 10.52 -2.11 15.71
N PRO A 242 11.43 -2.47 16.64
CA PRO A 242 12.38 -3.56 16.45
C PRO A 242 11.70 -4.94 16.61
N LEU A 243 10.61 -5.15 15.87
CA LEU A 243 9.76 -6.33 15.93
C LEU A 243 9.26 -6.65 14.52
N ALA A 244 9.60 -7.84 14.00
CA ALA A 244 9.02 -8.32 12.76
C ALA A 244 7.81 -9.22 13.02
N GLN A 245 6.83 -9.17 12.13
CA GLN A 245 5.65 -10.01 12.12
C GLN A 245 5.56 -10.76 10.79
N ALA A 246 5.24 -12.04 10.86
CA ALA A 246 4.88 -12.87 9.72
C ALA A 246 3.37 -13.01 9.64
N ILE A 247 2.82 -12.75 8.46
CA ILE A 247 1.40 -12.82 8.14
C ILE A 247 1.19 -14.00 7.20
N THR A 248 0.42 -14.99 7.65
CA THR A 248 0.00 -16.15 6.84
C THR A 248 -1.51 -16.18 6.65
N GLN A 249 -1.95 -16.88 5.59
CA GLN A 249 -3.37 -17.15 5.34
C GLN A 249 -3.65 -18.62 5.64
N GLU A 250 -4.33 -18.89 6.75
CA GLU A 250 -4.60 -20.24 7.23
C GLU A 250 -6.04 -20.69 6.90
N PRO A 251 -6.24 -21.88 6.29
CA PRO A 251 -7.56 -22.41 6.03
C PRO A 251 -8.43 -22.50 7.30
N GLY A 252 -9.61 -21.89 7.26
CA GLY A 252 -10.56 -21.88 8.38
C GLY A 252 -10.19 -20.97 9.56
N ARG A 253 -9.01 -20.33 9.54
CA ARG A 253 -8.59 -19.33 10.53
C ARG A 253 -8.41 -17.94 9.94
N GLY A 254 -8.31 -17.83 8.61
CA GLY A 254 -8.06 -16.56 7.93
C GLY A 254 -6.64 -16.08 8.18
N ARG A 255 -6.47 -14.76 8.27
CA ARG A 255 -5.16 -14.13 8.48
C ARG A 255 -4.62 -14.43 9.88
N VAL A 256 -3.44 -15.03 9.96
CA VAL A 256 -2.73 -15.28 11.20
C VAL A 256 -1.47 -14.43 11.24
N VAL A 257 -1.30 -13.67 12.33
CA VAL A 257 -0.13 -12.82 12.57
C VAL A 257 0.73 -13.48 13.64
N THR A 258 2.01 -13.70 13.33
CA THR A 258 2.98 -14.31 14.24
C THR A 258 4.20 -13.42 14.39
N THR A 259 4.55 -13.08 15.62
CA THR A 259 5.77 -12.32 15.93
C THR A 259 7.02 -13.17 15.67
N LEU A 260 8.01 -12.59 14.99
CA LEU A 260 9.33 -13.19 14.78
C LEU A 260 10.29 -12.79 15.89
N GLY A 261 11.22 -13.68 16.22
CA GLY A 261 12.22 -13.44 17.27
C GLY A 261 13.30 -12.42 16.91
N ALA A 262 13.41 -12.05 15.63
CA ALA A 262 14.33 -11.05 15.11
C ALA A 262 13.80 -10.50 13.79
N ILE A 263 14.22 -9.29 13.40
CA ILE A 263 13.94 -8.76 12.06
C ILE A 263 14.83 -9.49 11.05
N PRO A 264 14.27 -10.15 10.01
CA PRO A 264 15.08 -10.83 9.01
C PRO A 264 16.07 -9.88 8.32
N VAL A 265 17.33 -10.31 8.19
CA VAL A 265 18.33 -9.58 7.42
C VAL A 265 17.98 -9.65 5.92
N GLY A 266 18.06 -8.51 5.24
CA GLY A 266 17.82 -8.42 3.81
C GLY A 266 17.14 -7.11 3.44
N GLU A 267 16.44 -7.12 2.31
CA GLU A 267 15.86 -5.92 1.71
C GLU A 267 14.41 -5.72 2.10
N TYR A 268 14.02 -4.46 2.27
CA TYR A 268 12.68 -4.05 2.62
C TYR A 268 12.22 -2.87 1.76
N GLU A 269 10.90 -2.76 1.63
CA GLU A 269 10.18 -1.64 1.02
C GLU A 269 9.32 -0.94 2.07
N LEU A 270 9.25 0.39 2.05
CA LEU A 270 8.38 1.13 2.95
C LEU A 270 6.98 1.21 2.35
N TRP A 271 6.00 0.76 3.13
CA TRP A 271 4.58 0.72 2.85
C TRP A 271 3.86 1.70 3.77
N ALA A 272 2.82 2.34 3.26
CA ALA A 272 1.87 3.15 4.02
C ALA A 272 0.45 2.70 3.67
N VAL A 273 -0.45 2.76 4.64
CA VAL A 273 -1.87 2.39 4.49
C VAL A 273 -2.71 3.48 5.14
N ASN A 274 -3.70 4.01 4.43
CA ASN A 274 -4.62 5.01 5.00
C ASN A 274 -5.87 4.34 5.59
N ASP A 275 -6.71 5.15 6.24
CA ASP A 275 -7.99 4.74 6.83
C ASP A 275 -9.01 4.23 5.81
N GLU A 276 -8.83 4.59 4.54
CA GLU A 276 -9.65 4.12 3.43
C GLU A 276 -9.09 2.84 2.79
N GLY A 277 -8.05 2.21 3.35
CA GLY A 277 -7.43 1.00 2.80
C GLY A 277 -6.64 1.22 1.49
N GLY A 278 -6.35 2.47 1.13
CA GLY A 278 -5.38 2.80 0.10
C GLY A 278 -3.96 2.44 0.56
N VAL A 279 -3.23 1.71 -0.27
CA VAL A 279 -1.86 1.22 0.01
C VAL A 279 -0.84 1.93 -0.90
N TRP A 280 0.31 2.32 -0.32
CA TRP A 280 1.28 3.22 -0.94
C TRP A 280 2.71 2.77 -0.61
N PHE A 281 3.67 2.94 -1.53
CA PHE A 281 5.04 2.38 -1.42
C PHE A 281 6.14 3.42 -1.71
N VAL A 282 7.34 3.25 -1.13
CA VAL A 282 8.57 4.01 -1.46
C VAL A 282 9.65 3.09 -2.06
N PRO A 283 10.33 3.45 -3.17
CA PRO A 283 9.99 4.56 -4.07
C PRO A 283 8.56 4.42 -4.51
N ASN A 284 7.91 5.55 -4.69
CA ASN A 284 6.67 5.53 -5.40
C ASN A 284 6.95 4.96 -6.78
N ASP A 285 6.54 3.73 -7.01
CA ASP A 285 6.56 3.10 -8.32
C ASP A 285 5.39 3.70 -9.11
N LEU A 286 5.28 5.05 -9.16
CA LEU A 286 4.42 5.78 -10.10
C LEU A 286 4.90 5.55 -11.55
N GLY A 287 5.54 4.42 -11.84
CA GLY A 287 6.24 4.21 -13.08
C GLY A 287 7.42 5.16 -13.27
N ARG A 288 8.36 4.71 -14.07
CA ARG A 288 9.05 5.65 -14.95
C ARG A 288 7.97 6.17 -15.90
N ARG A 289 7.79 7.49 -16.04
CA ARG A 289 7.24 7.97 -17.31
C ARG A 289 8.13 7.38 -18.39
N ALA A 290 7.54 6.70 -19.37
CA ALA A 290 8.29 6.17 -20.51
C ALA A 290 9.15 7.24 -21.23
N VAL A 291 8.86 8.52 -20.97
CA VAL A 291 9.45 9.70 -21.62
C VAL A 291 10.37 10.51 -20.70
N GLU A 292 10.33 10.33 -19.36
CA GLU A 292 11.15 11.15 -18.45
C GLU A 292 11.53 10.36 -17.18
N PRO A 293 12.83 10.16 -16.90
CA PRO A 293 13.26 9.55 -15.65
C PRO A 293 13.03 10.56 -14.52
N LEU A 294 11.95 10.37 -13.76
CA LEU A 294 11.87 10.99 -12.44
C LEU A 294 13.02 10.47 -11.59
N SER A 295 13.48 11.31 -10.68
CA SER A 295 14.44 10.95 -9.63
C SER A 295 13.79 9.97 -8.65
N VAL A 296 13.50 8.74 -9.12
CA VAL A 296 12.94 7.67 -8.31
C VAL A 296 14.03 7.29 -7.32
N GLN A 297 13.82 7.61 -6.04
CA GLN A 297 14.67 7.10 -4.97
C GLN A 297 14.42 5.59 -4.88
N ALA A 298 15.21 4.76 -5.57
CA ALA A 298 15.22 3.31 -5.37
C ALA A 298 15.70 2.98 -3.96
N LEU A 299 14.85 3.25 -2.96
CA LEU A 299 15.10 3.05 -1.56
C LEU A 299 14.91 1.57 -1.24
N ARG A 300 16.03 0.88 -1.05
CA ARG A 300 16.05 -0.45 -0.47
C ARG A 300 16.55 -0.31 0.95
N PHE A 301 15.67 -0.49 1.92
CA PHE A 301 16.12 -0.58 3.30
C PHE A 301 16.79 -1.93 3.47
N ARG A 302 18.01 -1.96 4.00
CA ARG A 302 18.74 -3.17 4.31
C ARG A 302 18.82 -3.32 5.82
N VAL A 303 18.22 -4.37 6.36
CA VAL A 303 18.45 -4.75 7.76
C VAL A 303 19.74 -5.55 7.83
N VAL A 304 20.62 -5.22 8.77
CA VAL A 304 21.83 -5.98 9.12
C VAL A 304 21.83 -6.27 10.63
N HIS A 305 22.49 -7.34 11.05
CA HIS A 305 22.72 -7.57 12.48
C HIS A 305 23.74 -6.57 13.01
N ALA A 306 23.52 -6.07 14.23
CA ALA A 306 24.54 -5.33 14.94
C ALA A 306 25.76 -6.24 15.11
N GLU A 307 26.93 -5.86 14.58
CA GLU A 307 28.16 -6.58 14.93
C GLU A 307 28.34 -6.50 16.44
N GLY A 308 28.47 -7.66 17.09
CA GLY A 308 28.80 -7.74 18.49
C GLY A 308 30.11 -6.97 18.73
N MET A 309 30.11 -6.06 19.69
CA MET A 309 31.36 -5.62 20.30
C MET A 309 31.97 -6.83 21.02
N ASP A 310 32.70 -7.66 20.28
CA ASP A 310 33.60 -8.62 20.90
C ASP A 310 34.70 -7.81 21.59
N GLY A 311 34.55 -7.67 22.91
CA GLY A 311 35.56 -7.15 23.81
C GLY A 311 36.81 -8.00 23.70
N GLY A 312 37.73 -7.59 22.82
CA GLY A 312 39.05 -8.15 22.71
C GLY A 312 39.83 -7.93 24.01
N THR A 313 39.74 -8.88 24.94
CA THR A 313 40.78 -9.10 25.94
C THR A 313 41.98 -9.72 25.22
N GLY A 314 42.76 -8.87 24.56
CA GLY A 314 44.07 -9.23 24.02
C GLY A 314 45.16 -8.75 24.96
N SER A 315 45.67 -9.63 25.82
CA SER A 315 47.07 -9.62 26.26
C SER A 315 47.49 -11.04 26.65
N PRO A 316 48.68 -11.44 26.25
CA PRO A 316 49.75 -11.64 27.22
C PRO A 316 50.63 -10.39 27.36
#